data_AF-A0A812NP83-F1
#
_entry.id   AF-A0A812NP83-F1
#
_cell.length_a   1.000
_cell.length_b   1.000
_cell.length_c   1.000
_cell.angle_alpha   90.00
_cell.angle_beta   90.00
_cell.angle_gamma   90.00
#
_symmetry.space_group_name_H-M   'P 1'
#
loop_
_entity.id
_entity.type
_entity.pdbx_description
1 polymer ?
#
loop_
_entity_poly.entity_id
_entity_poly.type
_entity_poly.pdbx_seq_one_letter_code
_entity_poly.pdbx_strand_id
1 'polypeptide(L)'
;MVITVLRGLTGEPLATLQLDGTFSIERLESELVSVAPLPSQSRYKFASEAGEMLRPVVQLRQLGEGRDLTLQSFVVPKIWGFAQAENSFSRSITFQPSELDSGCMVRAFCSEDARGGMAISAEAIPWRSGRAAFAVEILGMGTRGHEGLEIGITHRAPETFRAHPGYAVLSQPSWVSSDAGCLWQNGSKHYDLPGWATTTPFRLTAGDVVHFSLMANGDIEVHVNGRIQAEWPRTAHGAPEYPKPVYALVGLRAPLTGVALKLTDEAPAEFRPEELAADDK
;
A
#
# COMPACT_ATOMS: atom_id res chain seq x y z
N MET A 1 22.98 -2.74 28.78
CA MET A 1 21.56 -3.13 28.67
C MET A 1 20.76 -1.92 29.15
N VAL A 2 19.68 -1.56 28.48
CA VAL A 2 18.83 -0.41 28.82
C VAL A 2 17.46 -0.97 29.20
N ILE A 3 16.99 -0.65 30.39
CA ILE A 3 15.61 -0.95 30.77
C ILE A 3 14.75 0.18 30.20
N THR A 4 13.86 -0.17 29.29
CA THR A 4 12.92 0.77 28.68
C THR A 4 11.53 0.53 29.23
N VAL A 5 10.98 1.51 29.94
CA VAL A 5 9.59 1.50 30.41
C VAL A 5 8.73 2.24 29.40
N LEU A 6 7.77 1.53 28.80
CA LEU A 6 6.85 2.06 27.80
C LEU A 6 5.54 2.37 28.49
N ARG A 7 5.09 3.62 28.40
CA ARG A 7 3.85 4.09 29.03
C ARG A 7 2.83 4.50 27.97
N GLY A 8 1.55 4.25 28.26
CA GLY A 8 0.46 4.81 27.47
C GLY A 8 0.27 6.30 27.76
N LEU A 9 -0.67 6.91 27.05
CA LEU A 9 -0.99 8.34 27.17
C LEU A 9 -1.48 8.72 28.58
N THR A 10 -2.11 7.81 29.32
CA THR A 10 -2.58 8.08 30.69
C THR A 10 -1.51 7.81 31.75
N GLY A 11 -0.28 7.47 31.32
CA GLY A 11 0.89 7.24 32.17
C GLY A 11 0.99 5.82 32.73
N GLU A 12 0.02 4.96 32.44
CA GLU A 12 0.04 3.54 32.78
C GLU A 12 1.16 2.80 32.02
N PRO A 13 1.88 1.87 32.66
CA PRO A 13 2.90 1.08 31.98
C PRO A 13 2.24 0.06 31.04
N LEU A 14 2.62 0.07 29.77
CA LEU A 14 2.23 -0.94 28.78
C LEU A 14 3.17 -2.14 28.82
N ALA A 15 4.48 -1.88 28.90
CA ALA A 15 5.50 -2.90 28.94
C ALA A 15 6.81 -2.36 29.55
N THR A 16 7.59 -3.27 30.12
CA THR A 16 8.99 -3.02 30.50
C THR A 16 9.86 -3.97 29.71
N LEU A 17 10.71 -3.43 28.83
CA LEU A 17 11.56 -4.21 27.94
C LEU A 17 13.02 -4.03 28.35
N GLN A 18 13.77 -5.13 28.40
CA GLN A 18 15.23 -5.07 28.56
C GLN A 18 15.88 -5.17 27.18
N LEU A 19 16.34 -4.03 26.68
CA LEU A 19 16.84 -3.92 25.32
C LEU A 19 18.34 -3.67 25.33
N ASP A 20 19.04 -4.14 24.30
CA ASP A 20 20.39 -3.67 24.06
C ASP A 20 20.36 -2.22 23.52
N GLY A 21 21.42 -1.45 23.74
CA GLY A 21 21.48 -0.05 23.31
C GLY A 21 21.52 0.14 21.78
N THR A 22 21.57 -0.93 20.99
CA THR A 22 21.57 -0.89 19.52
C THR A 22 20.17 -0.94 18.93
N PHE A 23 19.14 -1.18 19.74
CA PHE A 23 17.74 -1.13 19.29
C PHE A 23 17.39 0.23 18.70
N SER A 24 16.76 0.20 17.52
CA SER A 24 16.08 1.34 16.92
C SER A 24 14.65 1.46 17.45
N ILE A 25 14.05 2.64 17.31
CA ILE A 25 12.62 2.86 17.62
C ILE A 25 11.70 1.97 16.78
N GLU A 26 12.06 1.68 15.53
CA GLU A 26 11.32 0.73 14.68
C GLU A 26 11.31 -0.69 15.25
N ARG A 27 12.45 -1.16 15.76
CA ARG A 27 12.51 -2.49 16.39
C ARG A 27 11.75 -2.51 17.71
N LEU A 28 11.83 -1.42 18.49
CA LEU A 28 11.03 -1.23 19.71
C LEU A 28 9.53 -1.32 19.42
N GLU A 29 9.05 -0.74 18.32
CA GLU A 29 7.65 -0.86 17.88
C GLU A 29 7.25 -2.32 17.69
N SER A 30 8.09 -3.09 17.00
CA SER A 30 7.83 -4.51 16.70
C SER A 30 7.78 -5.36 17.97
N GLU A 31 8.68 -5.11 18.93
CA GLU A 31 8.67 -5.77 20.24
C GLU A 31 7.43 -5.37 21.05
N LEU A 32 7.06 -4.09 21.10
CA LEU A 32 5.88 -3.64 21.83
C LEU A 32 4.59 -4.23 21.25
N VAL A 33 4.45 -4.33 19.92
CA VAL A 33 3.29 -4.97 19.27
C VAL A 33 3.15 -6.45 19.68
N SER A 34 4.26 -7.14 19.96
CA SER A 34 4.23 -8.56 20.38
C SER A 34 3.65 -8.78 21.79
N VAL A 35 3.79 -7.79 22.68
CA VAL A 35 3.33 -7.85 24.08
C VAL A 35 2.05 -7.06 24.33
N ALA A 36 1.81 -6.01 23.54
CA ALA A 36 0.62 -5.17 23.56
C ALA A 36 0.11 -4.96 22.13
N PRO A 37 -0.61 -5.94 21.57
CA PRO A 37 -1.10 -5.89 20.20
C PRO A 37 -2.00 -4.69 19.93
N LEU A 38 -1.85 -4.09 18.75
CA LEU A 38 -2.65 -2.96 18.30
C LEU A 38 -3.84 -3.39 17.44
N PRO A 39 -4.88 -2.54 17.34
CA PRO A 39 -5.85 -2.65 16.26
C PRO A 39 -5.17 -2.67 14.89
N SER A 40 -5.80 -3.33 13.92
CA SER A 40 -5.36 -3.28 12.51
C SER A 40 -5.21 -1.83 12.06
N GLN A 41 -4.20 -1.55 11.23
CA GLN A 41 -3.90 -0.19 10.72
C GLN A 41 -3.55 0.83 11.80
N SER A 42 -2.99 0.40 12.93
CA SER A 42 -2.39 1.29 13.92
C SER A 42 -0.90 0.98 14.07
N ARG A 43 -0.14 1.96 14.55
CA ARG A 43 1.25 1.79 14.97
C ARG A 43 1.54 2.55 16.24
N TYR A 44 2.56 2.11 16.95
CA TYR A 44 3.11 2.92 18.03
C TYR A 44 4.00 4.02 17.44
N LYS A 45 3.86 5.23 17.98
CA LYS A 45 4.91 6.25 17.96
C LYS A 45 5.40 6.46 19.38
N PHE A 46 6.61 6.98 19.50
CA PHE A 46 7.25 7.17 20.78
C PHE A 46 7.68 8.62 20.94
N ALA A 47 7.57 9.15 22.15
CA ALA A 47 8.17 10.41 22.55
C ALA A 47 9.07 10.20 23.78
N SER A 48 10.09 11.04 23.90
CA SER A 48 10.88 11.12 25.14
C SER A 48 10.02 11.65 26.31
N GLU A 49 10.53 11.57 27.54
CA GLU A 49 9.87 12.20 28.71
C GLU A 49 9.69 13.72 28.53
N ALA A 50 10.54 14.36 27.73
CA ALA A 50 10.42 15.78 27.39
C ALA A 50 9.33 16.07 26.34
N GLY A 51 8.62 15.06 25.84
CA GLY A 51 7.57 15.19 24.84
C GLY A 51 8.07 15.30 23.39
N GLU A 52 9.36 15.05 23.14
CA GLU A 52 9.91 15.08 21.78
C GLU A 52 9.59 13.80 21.02
N MET A 53 8.93 13.91 19.87
CA MET A 53 8.60 12.77 19.01
C MET A 53 9.86 12.15 18.41
N LEU A 54 10.05 10.85 18.68
CA LEU A 54 11.22 10.10 18.26
C LEU A 54 11.05 9.56 16.83
N ARG A 55 12.13 9.65 16.05
CA ARG A 55 12.17 9.11 14.67
C ARG A 55 12.49 7.61 14.70
N PRO A 56 11.99 6.82 13.72
CA PRO A 56 12.19 5.35 13.68
C PRO A 56 13.66 4.90 13.74
N VAL A 57 14.55 5.69 13.13
CA VAL A 57 15.99 5.38 12.99
C VAL A 57 16.84 5.73 14.21
N VAL A 58 16.29 6.42 15.21
CA VAL A 58 17.04 6.79 16.42
C VAL A 58 17.36 5.52 17.22
N GLN A 59 18.63 5.39 17.63
CA GLN A 59 19.05 4.28 18.49
C GLN A 59 18.82 4.63 19.96
N LEU A 60 18.33 3.68 20.77
CA LEU A 60 18.01 3.93 22.18
C LEU A 60 19.20 4.44 23.00
N ARG A 61 20.43 3.98 22.72
CA ARG A 61 21.65 4.49 23.39
C ARG A 61 21.89 5.99 23.20
N GLN A 62 21.37 6.59 22.13
CA GLN A 62 21.48 8.02 21.88
C GLN A 62 20.53 8.84 22.77
N LEU A 63 19.51 8.19 23.33
CA LEU A 63 18.51 8.80 24.19
C LEU A 63 18.88 8.69 25.67
N GLY A 64 19.63 7.65 26.05
CA GLY A 64 20.08 7.43 27.42
C GLY A 64 21.45 6.79 27.42
N GLU A 65 22.46 7.52 27.90
CA GLU A 65 23.86 7.08 28.04
C GLU A 65 24.01 5.96 29.09
N GLY A 66 23.41 4.79 28.85
CA GLY A 66 23.42 3.65 29.78
C GLY A 66 22.49 3.81 31.00
N ARG A 67 21.52 4.73 30.94
CA ARG A 67 20.47 4.90 31.95
C ARG A 67 19.18 4.22 31.52
N ASP A 68 18.33 3.91 32.49
CA ASP A 68 16.96 3.50 32.24
C ASP A 68 16.21 4.61 31.50
N LEU A 69 15.39 4.21 30.53
CA LEU A 69 14.64 5.12 29.66
C LEU A 69 13.14 4.93 29.90
N THR A 70 12.42 6.02 30.15
CA THR A 70 10.96 6.02 30.01
C THR A 70 10.59 6.64 28.67
N LEU A 71 9.76 5.97 27.91
CA LEU A 71 9.19 6.53 26.67
C LEU A 71 7.67 6.57 26.79
N GLN A 72 7.09 7.67 26.32
CA GLN A 72 5.65 7.76 26.11
C GLN A 72 5.34 7.12 24.76
N SER A 73 4.35 6.25 24.72
CA SER A 73 3.88 5.58 23.52
C SER A 73 2.48 6.05 23.16
N PHE A 74 2.28 6.25 21.86
CA PHE A 74 1.05 6.77 21.28
C PHE A 74 0.59 5.79 20.23
N VAL A 75 -0.69 5.41 20.27
CA VAL A 75 -1.30 4.68 19.17
C VAL A 75 -1.73 5.70 18.13
N VAL A 76 -1.16 5.61 16.94
CA VAL A 76 -1.57 6.44 15.81
C VAL A 76 -2.05 5.54 14.67
N PRO A 77 -3.02 6.00 13.86
CA PRO A 77 -3.35 5.32 12.62
C PRO A 77 -2.10 5.20 11.74
N LYS A 78 -1.89 4.02 11.13
CA LYS A 78 -0.97 3.88 10.02
C LYS A 78 -1.53 4.69 8.86
N ILE A 79 -0.68 5.56 8.32
CA ILE A 79 -1.02 6.31 7.11
C ILE A 79 -0.88 5.32 5.95
N TRP A 80 -1.99 4.74 5.52
CA TRP A 80 -2.01 3.97 4.27
C TRP A 80 -1.82 4.93 3.10
N GLY A 81 -0.95 4.60 2.16
CA GLY A 81 -0.60 5.51 1.08
C GLY A 81 0.66 5.08 0.36
N PHE A 82 1.14 5.95 -0.52
CA PHE A 82 2.37 5.69 -1.26
C PHE A 82 3.62 5.97 -0.42
N ALA A 83 4.64 5.15 -0.61
CA ALA A 83 5.95 5.37 -0.04
C ALA A 83 6.57 6.65 -0.62
N GLN A 84 7.17 7.47 0.24
CA GLN A 84 7.88 8.69 -0.15
C GLN A 84 9.40 8.55 0.02
N ALA A 85 9.88 7.33 0.30
CA ALA A 85 11.31 7.03 0.37
C ALA A 85 11.95 7.16 -1.01
N GLU A 86 13.22 7.56 -1.05
CA GLU A 86 13.98 7.62 -2.30
C GLU A 86 13.99 6.24 -2.97
N ASN A 87 13.77 6.19 -4.29
CA ASN A 87 13.65 4.98 -5.13
C ASN A 87 12.36 4.17 -4.99
N SER A 88 11.41 4.57 -4.14
CA SER A 88 10.12 3.86 -4.00
C SER A 88 9.06 4.33 -5.02
N PHE A 89 9.36 5.35 -5.81
CA PHE A 89 8.51 5.90 -6.87
C PHE A 89 9.34 6.47 -8.02
N SER A 90 8.73 6.63 -9.19
CA SER A 90 9.35 7.30 -10.35
C SER A 90 9.37 8.82 -10.16
N ARG A 91 10.42 9.50 -10.64
CA ARG A 91 10.57 10.97 -10.54
C ARG A 91 9.45 11.79 -11.21
N SER A 92 8.68 11.17 -12.11
CA SER A 92 7.51 11.75 -12.76
C SER A 92 6.27 11.79 -11.86
N ILE A 93 6.31 11.11 -10.70
CA ILE A 93 5.21 11.08 -9.73
C ILE A 93 5.37 12.20 -8.71
N THR A 94 4.28 12.91 -8.48
CA THR A 94 4.12 13.86 -7.38
C THR A 94 3.01 13.40 -6.45
N PHE A 95 3.15 13.69 -5.15
CA PHE A 95 2.17 13.31 -4.15
C PHE A 95 1.45 14.53 -3.61
N GLN A 96 0.14 14.40 -3.38
CA GLN A 96 -0.65 15.38 -2.66
C GLN A 96 -1.35 14.69 -1.48
N PRO A 97 -1.26 15.23 -0.26
CA PRO A 97 -2.08 14.77 0.86
C PRO A 97 -3.55 15.10 0.59
N SER A 98 -4.47 14.22 0.97
CA SER A 98 -5.90 14.55 0.98
C SER A 98 -6.20 15.46 2.16
N GLU A 99 -6.72 16.66 1.92
CA GLU A 99 -7.18 17.58 2.97
C GLU A 99 -8.57 17.20 3.52
N LEU A 100 -9.28 16.35 2.79
CA LEU A 100 -10.64 15.91 3.11
C LEU A 100 -10.60 14.43 3.52
N ASP A 101 -11.20 14.19 4.68
CA ASP A 101 -11.49 12.92 5.36
C ASP A 101 -10.40 12.26 6.20
N SER A 102 -10.86 11.84 7.39
CA SER A 102 -10.22 11.10 8.48
C SER A 102 -9.63 9.73 8.09
N GLY A 103 -9.50 9.43 6.80
CA GLY A 103 -8.81 8.26 6.25
C GLY A 103 -7.62 8.73 5.44
N CYS A 104 -6.42 8.40 5.90
CA CYS A 104 -5.18 8.71 5.21
C CYS A 104 -5.21 8.24 3.75
N MET A 105 -5.49 9.15 2.82
CA MET A 105 -5.37 8.90 1.39
C MET A 105 -4.22 9.76 0.84
N VAL A 106 -3.23 9.09 0.27
CA VAL A 106 -2.18 9.76 -0.50
C VAL A 106 -2.56 9.68 -1.97
N ARG A 107 -2.64 10.85 -2.62
CA ARG A 107 -2.90 10.97 -4.06
C ARG A 107 -1.57 11.00 -4.80
N ALA A 108 -1.47 10.26 -5.89
CA ALA A 108 -0.32 10.28 -6.78
C ALA A 108 -0.74 10.85 -8.14
N PHE A 109 0.07 11.74 -8.69
CA PHE A 109 -0.14 12.35 -9.99
C PHE A 109 1.08 12.17 -10.87
N CYS A 110 0.85 11.90 -12.16
CA CYS A 110 1.88 11.84 -13.19
C CYS A 110 1.69 13.01 -14.15
N SER A 111 2.77 13.72 -14.48
CA SER A 111 2.73 14.76 -15.51
C SER A 111 2.32 14.18 -16.86
N GLU A 112 1.51 14.91 -17.63
CA GLU A 112 1.10 14.53 -18.99
C GLU A 112 2.28 14.43 -19.97
N ASP A 113 3.36 15.17 -19.71
CA ASP A 113 4.58 15.13 -20.54
C ASP A 113 5.47 13.92 -20.21
N ALA A 114 5.22 13.24 -19.09
CA ALA A 114 5.97 12.05 -18.72
C ALA A 114 5.50 10.84 -19.54
N ARG A 115 6.42 9.93 -19.84
CA ARG A 115 6.08 8.64 -20.46
C ARG A 115 5.26 7.74 -19.53
N GLY A 116 5.14 8.11 -18.26
CA GLY A 116 4.49 7.35 -17.19
C GLY A 116 5.29 7.44 -15.90
N GLY A 117 4.82 6.75 -14.88
CA GLY A 117 5.49 6.63 -13.59
C GLY A 117 4.84 5.56 -12.74
N MET A 118 5.45 5.21 -11.62
CA MET A 118 4.89 4.25 -10.70
C MET A 118 5.24 4.59 -9.25
N ALA A 119 4.43 4.09 -8.32
CA ALA A 119 4.65 4.20 -6.89
C ALA A 119 4.24 2.90 -6.18
N ILE A 120 4.93 2.59 -5.08
CA ILE A 120 4.63 1.47 -4.18
C ILE A 120 3.92 1.97 -2.92
N SER A 121 3.09 1.15 -2.26
CA SER A 121 2.56 1.48 -0.93
C SER A 121 3.67 1.57 0.11
N ALA A 122 3.50 2.49 1.07
CA ALA A 122 4.43 2.69 2.19
C ALA A 122 4.44 1.50 3.16
N GLU A 123 3.31 0.81 3.28
CA GLU A 123 3.11 -0.29 4.22
C GLU A 123 2.67 -1.55 3.45
N ALA A 124 2.86 -2.71 4.08
CA ALA A 124 2.36 -3.97 3.54
C ALA A 124 0.83 -4.00 3.61
N ILE A 125 0.21 -4.54 2.56
CA ILE A 125 -1.24 -4.75 2.50
C ILE A 125 -1.60 -5.75 3.61
N PRO A 126 -2.50 -5.39 4.54
CA PRO A 126 -2.92 -6.29 5.60
C PRO A 126 -3.67 -7.48 5.00
N TRP A 127 -3.37 -8.67 5.52
CA TRP A 127 -4.16 -9.86 5.26
C TRP A 127 -5.37 -9.88 6.19
N ARG A 128 -6.58 -9.93 5.61
CA ARG A 128 -7.84 -10.04 6.35
C ARG A 128 -8.70 -11.13 5.72
N SER A 129 -9.20 -12.05 6.54
CA SER A 129 -10.03 -13.17 6.07
C SER A 129 -9.40 -13.94 4.90
N GLY A 130 -8.07 -14.10 4.89
CA GLY A 130 -7.33 -14.78 3.82
C GLY A 130 -7.19 -13.96 2.53
N ARG A 131 -7.36 -12.64 2.57
CA ARG A 131 -7.23 -11.74 1.41
C ARG A 131 -6.35 -10.56 1.74
N ALA A 132 -5.43 -10.21 0.84
CA ALA A 132 -4.73 -8.92 0.84
C ALA A 132 -5.31 -8.08 -0.31
N ALA A 133 -6.01 -6.99 0.02
CA ALA A 133 -6.72 -6.18 -0.95
C ALA A 133 -6.45 -4.68 -0.79
N PHE A 134 -6.47 -3.98 -1.92
CA PHE A 134 -6.43 -2.52 -1.97
C PHE A 134 -7.23 -2.03 -3.17
N ALA A 135 -7.56 -0.75 -3.16
CA ALA A 135 -8.28 -0.09 -4.24
C ALA A 135 -7.53 1.14 -4.74
N VAL A 136 -7.71 1.44 -6.03
CA VAL A 136 -7.21 2.64 -6.68
C VAL A 136 -8.39 3.37 -7.29
N GLU A 137 -8.66 4.58 -6.83
CA GLU A 137 -9.63 5.48 -7.45
C GLU A 137 -8.91 6.31 -8.52
N ILE A 138 -9.50 6.38 -9.71
CA ILE A 138 -9.02 7.22 -10.80
C ILE A 138 -9.44 8.67 -10.54
N LEU A 139 -8.48 9.58 -10.45
CA LEU A 139 -8.74 11.00 -10.20
C LEU A 139 -8.74 11.83 -11.48
N GLY A 140 -8.00 11.38 -12.50
CA GLY A 140 -7.85 12.14 -13.74
C GLY A 140 -7.33 11.29 -14.89
N MET A 141 -7.88 11.54 -16.07
CA MET A 141 -7.45 10.98 -17.34
C MET A 141 -7.20 12.14 -18.30
N GLY A 142 -6.02 12.19 -18.90
CA GLY A 142 -5.65 13.09 -19.98
C GLY A 142 -6.25 12.63 -21.31
N THR A 143 -5.85 13.30 -22.39
CA THR A 143 -6.44 13.11 -23.73
C THR A 143 -5.59 12.26 -24.68
N ARG A 144 -4.39 11.85 -24.25
CA ARG A 144 -3.40 11.14 -25.09
C ARG A 144 -2.91 9.87 -24.40
N GLY A 145 -2.57 8.86 -25.21
CA GLY A 145 -2.09 7.56 -24.72
C GLY A 145 -3.17 6.49 -24.73
N HIS A 146 -2.75 5.23 -24.60
CA HIS A 146 -3.62 4.05 -24.72
C HIS A 146 -3.26 2.96 -23.70
N GLU A 147 -2.59 3.32 -22.60
CA GLU A 147 -2.15 2.35 -21.58
C GLU A 147 -2.99 2.47 -20.31
N GLY A 148 -3.00 3.63 -19.65
CA GLY A 148 -3.84 3.86 -18.46
C GLY A 148 -3.26 3.33 -17.14
N LEU A 149 -4.08 2.60 -16.37
CA LEU A 149 -3.68 2.08 -15.05
C LEU A 149 -2.82 0.82 -15.17
N GLU A 150 -1.73 0.77 -14.40
CA GLU A 150 -1.09 -0.49 -14.02
C GLU A 150 -1.35 -0.75 -12.53
N ILE A 151 -1.81 -1.95 -12.17
CA ILE A 151 -2.17 -2.27 -10.79
C ILE A 151 -1.71 -3.67 -10.42
N GLY A 152 -1.06 -3.80 -9.28
CA GLY A 152 -0.47 -5.06 -8.88
C GLY A 152 0.17 -5.04 -7.51
N ILE A 153 1.04 -6.01 -7.30
CA ILE A 153 1.76 -6.18 -6.03
C ILE A 153 3.23 -6.53 -6.24
N THR A 154 4.01 -6.32 -5.20
CA THR A 154 5.35 -6.87 -5.01
C THR A 154 5.48 -7.41 -3.58
N HIS A 155 6.46 -8.28 -3.32
CA HIS A 155 6.82 -8.68 -1.95
C HIS A 155 8.09 -7.98 -1.43
N ARG A 156 8.65 -7.03 -2.19
CA ARG A 156 9.76 -6.19 -1.71
C ARG A 156 9.21 -4.97 -1.00
N ALA A 157 9.72 -4.74 0.21
CA ALA A 157 9.42 -3.54 0.98
C ALA A 157 10.01 -2.28 0.31
N PRO A 158 9.40 -1.10 0.49
CA PRO A 158 9.80 0.14 -0.17
C PRO A 158 11.28 0.49 -0.02
N GLU A 159 11.89 0.18 1.13
CA GLU A 159 13.29 0.48 1.46
C GLU A 159 14.28 -0.31 0.61
N THR A 160 13.85 -1.48 0.12
CA THR A 160 14.66 -2.38 -0.71
C THR A 160 14.18 -2.42 -2.16
N PHE A 161 13.07 -1.73 -2.44
CA PHE A 161 12.48 -1.65 -3.75
C PHE A 161 13.21 -0.64 -4.63
N ARG A 162 13.26 -0.90 -5.93
CA ARG A 162 13.80 0.02 -6.92
C ARG A 162 12.76 0.25 -8.00
N ALA A 163 12.08 1.38 -7.90
CA ALA A 163 11.07 1.79 -8.86
C ALA A 163 11.67 1.89 -10.27
N HIS A 164 11.04 1.21 -11.22
CA HIS A 164 11.33 1.46 -12.62
C HIS A 164 10.87 2.88 -12.98
N PRO A 165 11.62 3.66 -13.79
CA PRO A 165 11.30 5.05 -14.07
C PRO A 165 10.03 5.31 -14.89
N GLY A 166 9.29 4.27 -15.28
CA GLY A 166 8.10 4.47 -16.12
C GLY A 166 7.07 3.34 -16.13
N TYR A 167 7.41 2.11 -15.74
CA TYR A 167 6.50 0.96 -15.87
C TYR A 167 6.52 0.16 -14.58
N ALA A 168 5.37 0.01 -13.94
CA ALA A 168 5.19 -0.88 -12.80
C ALA A 168 5.46 -2.34 -13.20
N VAL A 169 5.03 -2.77 -14.39
CA VAL A 169 5.21 -4.17 -14.87
C VAL A 169 6.67 -4.60 -14.97
N LEU A 170 7.60 -3.68 -15.19
CA LEU A 170 9.04 -3.96 -15.29
C LEU A 170 9.75 -4.01 -13.94
N SER A 171 9.04 -3.71 -12.85
CA SER A 171 9.58 -3.83 -11.50
C SER A 171 9.71 -5.30 -11.12
N GLN A 172 10.77 -5.66 -10.39
CA GLN A 172 11.02 -7.05 -10.01
C GLN A 172 11.35 -7.20 -8.53
N PRO A 173 10.77 -8.20 -7.85
CA PRO A 173 9.70 -9.09 -8.31
C PRO A 173 8.35 -8.39 -8.32
N SER A 174 7.44 -8.73 -9.23
CA SER A 174 6.10 -8.14 -9.29
C SER A 174 5.07 -9.00 -10.03
N TRP A 175 3.79 -8.77 -9.70
CA TRP A 175 2.61 -9.30 -10.39
C TRP A 175 1.67 -8.14 -10.65
N VAL A 176 1.56 -7.71 -11.90
CA VAL A 176 0.94 -6.43 -12.28
C VAL A 176 0.06 -6.62 -13.49
N SER A 177 -1.17 -6.12 -13.40
CA SER A 177 -2.06 -5.96 -14.54
C SER A 177 -1.74 -4.68 -15.30
N SER A 178 -1.61 -4.73 -16.63
CA SER A 178 -1.33 -3.57 -17.49
C SER A 178 -1.87 -3.78 -18.92
N ASP A 179 -1.70 -2.79 -19.80
CA ASP A 179 -2.04 -2.85 -21.23
C ASP A 179 -3.55 -3.08 -21.44
N ALA A 180 -3.96 -4.18 -22.08
CA ALA A 180 -5.36 -4.60 -22.19
C ALA A 180 -5.91 -5.25 -20.89
N GLY A 181 -5.28 -4.99 -19.74
CA GLY A 181 -5.59 -5.66 -18.48
C GLY A 181 -4.99 -7.08 -18.37
N CYS A 182 -3.88 -7.35 -19.05
CA CYS A 182 -3.19 -8.64 -18.98
C CYS A 182 -2.30 -8.71 -17.74
N LEU A 183 -2.10 -9.91 -17.20
CA LEU A 183 -1.15 -10.15 -16.12
C LEU A 183 0.29 -10.15 -16.65
N TRP A 184 1.14 -9.39 -15.98
CA TRP A 184 2.59 -9.41 -16.12
C TRP A 184 3.20 -9.94 -14.84
N GLN A 185 4.22 -10.78 -14.98
CA GLN A 185 5.04 -11.25 -13.88
C GLN A 185 6.50 -10.93 -14.16
N ASN A 186 7.12 -10.16 -13.27
CA ASN A 186 8.54 -9.81 -13.35
C ASN A 186 8.96 -9.23 -14.72
N GLY A 187 8.10 -8.43 -15.36
CA GLY A 187 8.37 -7.85 -16.69
C GLY A 187 8.05 -8.76 -17.87
N SER A 188 7.51 -9.96 -17.66
CA SER A 188 7.04 -10.86 -18.72
C SER A 188 5.52 -10.93 -18.74
N LYS A 189 4.92 -10.69 -19.92
CA LYS A 189 3.49 -10.79 -20.14
C LYS A 189 3.06 -12.25 -20.22
N HIS A 190 2.01 -12.62 -19.49
CA HIS A 190 1.34 -13.92 -19.62
C HIS A 190 0.27 -13.83 -20.71
N TYR A 191 0.59 -14.35 -21.90
CA TYR A 191 -0.30 -14.29 -23.08
C TYR A 191 -1.39 -15.36 -23.09
N ASP A 192 -1.20 -16.41 -22.31
CA ASP A 192 -2.11 -17.55 -22.12
C ASP A 192 -3.23 -17.25 -21.11
N LEU A 193 -3.09 -16.18 -20.34
CA LEU A 193 -4.10 -15.72 -19.39
C LEU A 193 -5.00 -14.64 -20.00
N PRO A 194 -6.31 -14.66 -19.69
CA PRO A 194 -7.22 -13.63 -20.18
C PRO A 194 -6.86 -12.26 -19.61
N GLY A 195 -7.08 -11.22 -20.40
CA GLY A 195 -7.07 -9.83 -19.92
C GLY A 195 -8.35 -9.47 -19.20
N TRP A 196 -8.57 -8.17 -18.97
CA TRP A 196 -9.82 -7.69 -18.37
C TRP A 196 -11.00 -7.93 -19.32
N ALA A 197 -12.11 -8.43 -18.78
CA ALA A 197 -13.23 -8.93 -19.56
C ALA A 197 -14.01 -7.83 -20.33
N THR A 198 -14.30 -6.70 -19.68
CA THR A 198 -15.25 -5.70 -20.22
C THR A 198 -14.69 -4.28 -20.34
N THR A 199 -13.75 -3.93 -19.46
CA THR A 199 -13.07 -2.63 -19.46
C THR A 199 -11.58 -2.84 -19.69
N THR A 200 -10.93 -1.93 -20.40
CA THR A 200 -9.46 -1.88 -20.46
C THR A 200 -8.95 -0.73 -19.60
N PRO A 201 -7.74 -0.83 -19.02
CA PRO A 201 -7.18 0.22 -18.17
C PRO A 201 -7.20 1.64 -18.76
N PHE A 202 -6.98 1.81 -20.08
CA PHE A 202 -7.03 3.13 -20.72
C PHE A 202 -8.45 3.69 -20.91
N ARG A 203 -9.50 2.86 -20.76
CA ARG A 203 -10.91 3.26 -20.88
C ARG A 203 -11.54 3.64 -19.54
N LEU A 204 -10.79 3.54 -18.45
CA LEU A 204 -11.22 4.04 -17.15
C LEU A 204 -11.47 5.55 -17.22
N THR A 205 -12.30 6.04 -16.32
CA THR A 205 -12.69 7.45 -16.20
C THR A 205 -12.51 7.92 -14.75
N ALA A 206 -12.44 9.24 -14.54
CA ALA A 206 -12.37 9.79 -13.19
C ALA A 206 -13.60 9.35 -12.37
N GLY A 207 -13.35 8.89 -11.15
CA GLY A 207 -14.35 8.27 -10.25
C GLY A 207 -14.40 6.75 -10.32
N ASP A 208 -13.86 6.11 -11.35
CA ASP A 208 -13.77 4.65 -11.39
C ASP A 208 -12.85 4.13 -10.27
N VAL A 209 -13.25 3.04 -9.63
CA VAL A 209 -12.50 2.38 -8.56
C VAL A 209 -12.10 0.97 -8.98
N VAL A 210 -10.79 0.74 -9.07
CA VAL A 210 -10.21 -0.54 -9.40
C VAL A 210 -9.72 -1.23 -8.13
N HIS A 211 -10.28 -2.41 -7.83
CA HIS A 211 -9.84 -3.23 -6.71
C HIS A 211 -8.90 -4.31 -7.21
N PHE A 212 -7.79 -4.50 -6.49
CA PHE A 212 -6.87 -5.61 -6.69
C PHE A 212 -6.86 -6.47 -5.43
N SER A 213 -6.83 -7.78 -5.60
CA SER A 213 -6.82 -8.71 -4.48
C SER A 213 -5.94 -9.91 -4.74
N LEU A 214 -5.17 -10.26 -3.71
CA LEU A 214 -4.43 -11.50 -3.63
C LEU A 214 -5.09 -12.38 -2.55
N MET A 215 -5.54 -13.55 -2.95
CA MET A 215 -6.16 -14.54 -2.07
C MET A 215 -5.09 -15.38 -1.37
N ALA A 216 -5.41 -16.03 -0.24
CA ALA A 216 -4.43 -16.77 0.56
C ALA A 216 -3.81 -17.95 -0.19
N ASN A 217 -4.57 -18.54 -1.11
CA ASN A 217 -4.11 -19.57 -2.05
C ASN A 217 -3.24 -19.00 -3.20
N GLY A 218 -3.04 -17.68 -3.23
CA GLY A 218 -2.27 -16.92 -4.20
C GLY A 218 -3.00 -16.57 -5.49
N ASP A 219 -4.29 -16.83 -5.61
CA ASP A 219 -5.08 -16.37 -6.76
C ASP A 219 -5.17 -14.83 -6.76
N ILE A 220 -5.27 -14.24 -7.94
CA ILE A 220 -5.41 -12.79 -8.13
C ILE A 220 -6.77 -12.47 -8.75
N GLU A 221 -7.45 -11.48 -8.18
CA GLU A 221 -8.69 -10.92 -8.71
C GLU A 221 -8.53 -9.42 -8.97
N VAL A 222 -9.13 -8.94 -10.05
CA VAL A 222 -9.26 -7.51 -10.37
C VAL A 222 -10.73 -7.18 -10.62
N HIS A 223 -11.24 -6.16 -9.92
CA HIS A 223 -12.59 -5.64 -10.13
C HIS A 223 -12.53 -4.17 -10.52
N VAL A 224 -13.50 -3.73 -11.33
CA VAL A 224 -13.75 -2.31 -11.61
C VAL A 224 -15.19 -2.00 -11.22
N ASN A 225 -15.38 -1.03 -10.32
CA ASN A 225 -16.71 -0.61 -9.82
C ASN A 225 -17.59 -1.79 -9.38
N GLY A 226 -17.04 -2.70 -8.57
CA GLY A 226 -17.77 -3.88 -8.09
C GLY A 226 -17.71 -5.11 -9.00
N ARG A 227 -17.43 -4.94 -10.29
CA ARG A 227 -17.52 -6.03 -11.28
C ARG A 227 -16.17 -6.70 -11.52
N ILE A 228 -16.12 -8.02 -11.43
CA ILE A 228 -14.94 -8.82 -11.79
C ILE A 228 -14.55 -8.50 -13.25
N GLN A 229 -13.29 -8.16 -13.44
CA GLN A 229 -12.68 -7.98 -14.75
C GLN A 229 -11.68 -9.09 -15.07
N ALA A 230 -10.93 -9.58 -14.09
CA ALA A 230 -9.98 -10.67 -14.29
C ALA A 230 -9.84 -11.53 -13.04
N GLU A 231 -9.62 -12.82 -13.27
CA GLU A 231 -9.30 -13.83 -12.27
C GLU A 231 -8.14 -14.65 -12.82
N TRP A 232 -7.04 -14.71 -12.06
CA TRP A 232 -5.86 -15.47 -12.44
C TRP A 232 -5.53 -16.48 -11.35
N PRO A 233 -5.55 -17.79 -11.65
CA PRO A 233 -5.24 -18.80 -10.67
C PRO A 233 -3.72 -18.87 -10.43
N ARG A 234 -3.32 -19.06 -9.17
CA ARG A 234 -1.89 -19.10 -8.77
C ARG A 234 -1.06 -20.05 -9.61
N THR A 235 -1.62 -21.19 -9.99
CA THR A 235 -0.95 -22.23 -10.78
C THR A 235 -0.36 -21.69 -12.09
N ALA A 236 -0.88 -20.58 -12.61
CA ALA A 236 -0.38 -19.95 -13.84
C ALA A 236 0.73 -18.91 -13.61
N HIS A 237 0.82 -18.29 -12.43
CA HIS A 237 1.70 -17.12 -12.22
C HIS A 237 2.54 -17.14 -10.94
N GLY A 238 2.37 -18.12 -10.05
CA GLY A 238 3.22 -18.31 -8.88
C GLY A 238 3.32 -17.07 -7.96
N ALA A 239 2.21 -16.34 -7.79
CA ALA A 239 2.15 -15.25 -6.82
C ALA A 239 2.47 -15.72 -5.40
N PRO A 240 2.94 -14.80 -4.52
CA PRO A 240 3.24 -15.15 -3.14
C PRO A 240 1.99 -15.66 -2.42
N GLU A 241 2.18 -16.61 -1.52
CA GLU A 241 1.13 -17.13 -0.64
C GLU A 241 1.12 -16.41 0.71
N TYR A 242 -0.01 -16.50 1.40
CA TYR A 242 -0.13 -16.11 2.80
C TYR A 242 0.89 -16.88 3.68
N PRO A 243 1.44 -16.26 4.74
CA PRO A 243 1.32 -14.87 5.18
C PRO A 243 2.49 -13.99 4.71
N LYS A 244 2.92 -14.08 3.45
CA LYS A 244 4.01 -13.21 2.97
C LYS A 244 3.53 -11.74 2.90
N PRO A 245 4.33 -10.78 3.42
CA PRO A 245 4.05 -9.37 3.22
C PRO A 245 4.06 -9.04 1.72
N VAL A 246 3.03 -8.31 1.28
CA VAL A 246 2.91 -7.80 -0.09
C VAL A 246 2.58 -6.32 -0.04
N TYR A 247 3.04 -5.58 -1.03
CA TYR A 247 2.91 -4.13 -1.12
C TYR A 247 2.21 -3.79 -2.43
N ALA A 248 1.33 -2.79 -2.40
CA ALA A 248 0.61 -2.35 -3.57
C ALA A 248 1.58 -1.68 -4.55
N LEU A 249 1.40 -1.96 -5.84
CA LEU A 249 2.18 -1.39 -6.92
C LEU A 249 1.22 -0.73 -7.90
N VAL A 250 1.40 0.57 -8.14
CA VAL A 250 0.51 1.33 -9.03
C VAL A 250 1.36 2.07 -10.06
N GLY A 251 1.08 1.83 -11.34
CA GLY A 251 1.64 2.56 -12.47
C GLY A 251 0.61 3.52 -13.06
N LEU A 252 1.06 4.74 -13.36
CA LEU A 252 0.30 5.77 -14.03
C LEU A 252 0.89 5.92 -15.43
N ARG A 253 0.19 5.38 -16.43
CA ARG A 253 0.57 5.45 -17.84
C ARG A 253 -0.45 6.29 -18.59
N ALA A 254 0.00 7.07 -19.57
CA ALA A 254 -0.88 7.89 -20.38
C ALA A 254 -2.05 7.03 -20.95
N PRO A 255 -3.32 7.43 -20.77
CA PRO A 255 -3.76 8.77 -20.37
C PRO A 255 -3.93 9.03 -18.86
N LEU A 256 -3.66 8.07 -17.97
CA LEU A 256 -3.87 8.25 -16.52
C LEU A 256 -2.97 9.34 -15.91
N THR A 257 -3.56 10.37 -15.31
CA THR A 257 -2.83 11.53 -14.74
C THR A 257 -2.88 11.57 -13.22
N GLY A 258 -3.85 10.92 -12.58
CA GLY A 258 -3.96 10.93 -11.12
C GLY A 258 -4.74 9.75 -10.54
N VAL A 259 -4.31 9.30 -9.37
CA VAL A 259 -4.96 8.22 -8.60
C VAL A 259 -4.94 8.48 -7.10
N ALA A 260 -5.91 7.93 -6.38
CA ALA A 260 -5.88 7.79 -4.93
C ALA A 260 -5.78 6.32 -4.52
N LEU A 261 -4.84 5.99 -3.65
CA LEU A 261 -4.69 4.65 -3.08
C LEU A 261 -5.54 4.53 -1.81
N LYS A 262 -6.35 3.47 -1.75
CA LYS A 262 -7.22 3.17 -0.61
C LYS A 262 -6.97 1.75 -0.11
N LEU A 263 -7.07 1.58 1.20
CA LEU A 263 -7.18 0.26 1.78
C LEU A 263 -8.65 -0.15 1.74
N THR A 264 -8.91 -1.41 1.38
CA THR A 264 -10.26 -1.98 1.41
C THR A 264 -10.24 -3.28 2.19
N ASP A 265 -11.22 -3.43 3.07
CA ASP A 265 -11.42 -4.64 3.87
C ASP A 265 -12.47 -5.56 3.24
N GLU A 266 -13.22 -5.05 2.26
CA GLU A 266 -14.38 -5.70 1.69
C GLU A 266 -14.07 -6.17 0.27
N ALA A 267 -14.53 -7.39 -0.04
CA ALA A 267 -14.83 -7.71 -1.43
C ALA A 267 -15.79 -6.62 -1.93
N PRO A 268 -15.59 -6.04 -3.13
CA PRO A 268 -16.51 -5.02 -3.63
C PRO A 268 -17.93 -5.58 -3.53
N ALA A 269 -18.86 -4.81 -2.94
CA ALA A 269 -20.26 -5.20 -2.93
C ALA A 269 -20.65 -5.54 -4.38
N GLU A 270 -21.24 -6.72 -4.60
CA GLU A 270 -21.65 -7.15 -5.94
C GLU A 270 -22.48 -6.03 -6.56
N PHE A 271 -22.00 -5.48 -7.67
CA PHE A 271 -22.76 -4.49 -8.41
C PHE A 271 -24.09 -5.12 -8.84
N ARG A 272 -25.21 -4.61 -8.32
CA ARG A 272 -26.56 -5.02 -8.71
C ARG A 272 -27.08 -4.05 -9.76
N PRO A 273 -27.22 -4.46 -11.04
CA PRO A 273 -27.70 -3.59 -12.12
C PRO A 273 -29.08 -2.97 -11.85
N GLU A 274 -29.86 -3.58 -10.96
CA GLU A 274 -31.21 -3.16 -10.59
C GLU A 274 -31.25 -1.82 -9.84
N GLU A 275 -30.13 -1.39 -9.24
CA GLU A 275 -30.06 -0.14 -8.47
C GLU A 275 -29.89 1.11 -9.35
N LEU A 276 -29.44 0.98 -10.60
CA LEU A 276 -29.39 2.09 -11.57
C LEU A 276 -30.72 2.34 -12.28
N ALA A 277 -31.65 1.39 -12.25
CA ALA A 277 -32.94 1.53 -12.91
C ALA A 277 -33.99 2.28 -12.07
N ALA A 278 -33.63 2.70 -10.84
CA ALA A 278 -34.56 3.32 -9.91
C ALA A 278 -34.60 4.86 -9.99
N ASP A 279 -33.61 5.51 -10.60
CA ASP A 279 -33.50 6.98 -10.64
C ASP A 279 -33.99 7.61 -11.96
N ASP A 280 -34.48 6.82 -12.91
CA ASP A 280 -35.07 7.29 -14.18
C ASP A 280 -36.61 7.17 -14.22
N LYS A 281 -37.28 7.41 -13.09
CA LYS A 281 -38.76 7.55 -13.02
C LYS A 281 -39.22 8.86 -12.39
#